data_AF-N1UR31-F1
#
_entry.id   AF-N1UR31-F1
#
_cell.length_a   1.000
_cell.length_b   1.000
_cell.length_c   1.000
_cell.angle_alpha   90.00
_cell.angle_beta   90.00
_cell.angle_gamma   90.00
#
_symmetry.space_group_name_H-M   'P 1'
#
loop_
_entity.id
_entity.type
_entity.pdbx_description
1 polymer ?
#
loop_
_entity_poly.entity_id
_entity_poly.type
_entity_poly.pdbx_seq_one_letter_code
_entity_poly.pdbx_strand_id
1 'polypeptide(L)'
;MNQDFSAGIRLPTKTAGKYQVVLGTNTNVSSNFISLFKISLNGEGHKELPFQISKPSKQGRIFSIINFSIQEGDAYRNDYVDFRVSVIADKMKSLRSKQITHFHGNFLELGFRKID
;
A
#
# COMPACT_ATOMS: atom_id res chain seq x y z
N MET A 1 15.76 -15.22 -11.36
CA MET A 1 14.78 -14.12 -11.36
C MET A 1 13.51 -14.65 -10.72
N ASN A 2 13.02 -14.04 -9.65
CA ASN A 2 11.62 -14.18 -9.20
C ASN A 2 11.34 -12.96 -8.31
N GLN A 3 10.79 -11.90 -8.91
CA GLN A 3 10.16 -10.87 -8.10
C GLN A 3 8.79 -11.43 -7.70
N ASP A 4 8.71 -11.94 -6.48
CA ASP A 4 7.45 -12.19 -5.79
C ASP A 4 6.70 -10.84 -5.74
N PHE A 5 5.74 -10.63 -6.65
CA PHE A 5 4.82 -9.48 -6.73
C PHE A 5 5.37 -8.03 -6.57
N SER A 6 5.16 -7.23 -7.62
CA SER A 6 5.30 -5.76 -7.58
C SER A 6 4.17 -5.13 -8.39
N ALA A 7 3.52 -4.10 -7.83
CA ALA A 7 2.46 -3.35 -8.48
C ALA A 7 2.68 -1.83 -8.34
N GLY A 8 2.50 -1.12 -9.45
CA GLY A 8 2.41 0.34 -9.50
C GLY A 8 0.99 0.74 -9.83
N ILE A 9 0.41 1.64 -9.03
CA ILE A 9 -1.00 2.02 -9.09
C ILE A 9 -1.06 3.55 -9.10
N ARG A 10 -1.77 4.13 -10.08
CA ARG A 10 -1.97 5.58 -10.15
C ARG A 10 -3.22 5.96 -9.37
N LEU A 11 -3.05 6.74 -8.31
CA LEU A 11 -4.14 7.16 -7.44
C LEU A 11 -4.58 8.58 -7.83
N PRO A 12 -5.86 8.80 -8.19
CA PRO A 12 -6.33 10.11 -8.63
C PRO A 12 -6.41 11.09 -7.45
N THR A 13 -5.68 12.19 -7.54
CA THR A 13 -5.53 13.22 -6.49
C THR A 13 -5.78 14.62 -7.06
N LYS A 14 -6.91 14.80 -7.75
CA LYS A 14 -7.31 16.04 -8.45
C LYS A 14 -7.38 17.30 -7.60
N THR A 15 -7.46 17.15 -6.29
CA THR A 15 -7.59 18.30 -5.38
C THR A 15 -6.57 18.18 -4.26
N ALA A 16 -6.05 19.31 -3.77
CA ALA A 16 -5.31 19.31 -2.53
C ALA A 16 -6.18 18.77 -1.37
N GLY A 17 -5.53 18.17 -0.38
CA GLY A 17 -6.19 17.60 0.80
C GLY A 17 -5.54 16.30 1.25
N LYS A 18 -6.22 15.62 2.18
CA LYS A 18 -5.75 14.34 2.71
C LYS A 18 -6.36 13.18 1.94
N TYR A 19 -5.62 12.09 1.90
CA TYR A 19 -5.98 10.90 1.16
C TYR A 19 -5.62 9.67 1.98
N GLN A 20 -6.35 8.59 1.69
CA GLN A 20 -6.21 7.32 2.36
C GLN A 20 -6.16 6.19 1.35
N VAL A 21 -5.16 5.33 1.50
CA VAL A 21 -5.11 3.99 0.91
C VAL A 21 -5.40 2.98 2.00
N VAL A 22 -6.21 1.98 1.71
CA VAL A 22 -6.48 0.84 2.57
C VAL A 22 -5.96 -0.40 1.86
N LEU A 23 -5.10 -1.17 2.52
CA LEU A 23 -4.65 -2.46 2.02
C LEU A 23 -5.33 -3.58 2.79
N GLY A 24 -5.86 -4.54 2.05
CA GLY A 24 -6.56 -5.67 2.60
C GLY A 24 -6.37 -6.96 1.81
N THR A 25 -7.03 -8.01 2.29
CA THR A 25 -7.11 -9.32 1.66
C THR A 25 -8.53 -9.86 1.70
N ASN A 26 -8.84 -10.81 0.82
CA ASN A 26 -10.10 -11.55 0.83
C ASN A 26 -10.27 -12.49 2.04
N THR A 27 -9.22 -12.73 2.83
CA THR A 27 -9.28 -13.45 4.13
C THR A 27 -8.73 -12.60 5.27
N ASN A 28 -8.91 -13.07 6.52
CA ASN A 28 -8.42 -12.36 7.70
C ASN A 28 -6.92 -12.59 7.91
N VAL A 29 -6.13 -11.51 7.91
CA VAL A 29 -4.69 -11.55 8.18
C VAL A 29 -4.32 -10.67 9.37
N SER A 30 -3.18 -10.96 9.99
CA SER A 30 -2.64 -10.11 11.06
C SER A 30 -2.24 -8.76 10.49
N SER A 31 -2.38 -7.68 11.26
CA SER A 31 -1.87 -6.36 10.86
C SER A 31 -0.35 -6.31 10.70
N ASN A 32 0.40 -7.32 11.19
CA ASN A 32 1.82 -7.47 10.89
C ASN A 32 2.10 -7.92 9.44
N PHE A 33 1.08 -8.32 8.68
CA PHE A 33 1.20 -8.69 7.27
C PHE A 33 1.75 -7.55 6.40
N ILE A 34 1.48 -6.29 6.76
CA ILE A 34 2.06 -5.11 6.11
C ILE A 34 3.60 -5.13 6.11
N SER A 35 4.23 -5.77 7.09
CA SER A 35 5.69 -5.79 7.23
C SER A 35 6.42 -6.52 6.11
N LEU A 36 5.69 -7.28 5.29
CA LEU A 36 6.17 -7.97 4.10
C LEU A 36 6.32 -7.06 2.89
N PHE A 37 5.65 -5.92 2.92
CA PHE A 37 5.58 -5.03 1.77
C PHE A 37 6.53 -3.86 1.94
N LYS A 38 7.19 -3.50 0.84
CA LYS A 38 7.79 -2.18 0.65
C LYS A 38 6.76 -1.31 -0.07
N ILE A 39 6.54 -0.10 0.45
CA ILE A 39 5.58 0.85 -0.09
C ILE A 39 6.31 2.17 -0.36
N SER A 40 6.00 2.80 -1.49
CA SER A 40 6.36 4.17 -1.76
C SER A 40 5.19 4.93 -2.36
N LEU A 41 5.16 6.24 -2.15
CA LEU A 41 4.19 7.14 -2.72
C LEU A 41 4.96 8.29 -3.37
N ASN A 42 4.78 8.49 -4.67
CA ASN A 42 5.57 9.42 -5.46
C ASN A 42 4.69 10.38 -6.24
N GLY A 43 5.04 11.66 -6.20
CA GLY A 43 4.37 12.76 -6.89
C GLY A 43 5.20 13.33 -8.04
N GLU A 44 4.95 14.59 -8.38
CA GLU A 44 5.65 15.31 -9.45
C GLU A 44 7.18 15.15 -9.35
N GLY A 45 7.83 14.95 -10.51
CA GLY A 45 9.27 14.71 -10.57
C GLY A 45 9.72 13.41 -9.89
N HIS A 46 8.80 12.48 -9.60
CA HIS A 46 9.04 11.26 -8.83
C HIS A 46 9.43 11.50 -7.36
N LYS A 47 9.18 12.70 -6.83
CA LYS A 47 9.47 13.02 -5.43
C LYS A 47 8.66 12.11 -4.50
N GLU A 48 9.33 11.51 -3.52
CA GLU A 48 8.65 10.72 -2.50
C GLU A 48 7.85 11.64 -1.57
N LEU A 49 6.59 11.29 -1.37
CA LEU A 49 5.64 12.03 -0.55
C LEU A 49 5.54 11.40 0.84
N PRO A 50 5.44 12.21 1.90
CA PRO A 50 5.31 11.70 3.25
C PRO A 50 3.95 11.01 3.44
N PHE A 51 3.96 9.87 4.13
CA PHE A 51 2.75 9.13 4.49
C PHE A 51 2.90 8.51 5.88
N GLN A 52 1.77 8.16 6.48
CA GLN A 52 1.69 7.49 7.77
C GLN A 52 0.97 6.15 7.61
N ILE A 53 1.61 5.08 8.08
CA ILE A 53 1.01 3.74 8.12
C ILE A 53 0.40 3.51 9.50
N SER A 54 -0.90 3.23 9.55
CA SER A 54 -1.63 2.77 10.72
C SER A 54 -1.99 1.30 10.56
N LYS A 55 -1.70 0.51 11.61
CA LYS A 55 -2.02 -0.91 11.67
C LYS A 55 -3.30 -1.12 12.48
N PRO A 56 -4.33 -1.79 11.94
CA PRO A 56 -5.49 -2.19 12.73
C PRO A 56 -5.07 -3.04 13.95
N SER A 57 -5.75 -2.84 15.08
CA SER A 57 -5.42 -3.53 16.34
C SER A 57 -5.86 -5.00 16.37
N LYS A 58 -6.83 -5.37 15.53
CA LYS A 58 -7.37 -6.73 15.44
C LYS A 58 -7.04 -7.36 14.09
N GLN A 59 -6.97 -8.68 14.06
CA GLN A 59 -6.92 -9.43 12.80
C GLN A 59 -8.18 -9.16 11.98
N GLY A 60 -8.03 -8.97 10.68
CA GLY A 60 -9.14 -8.67 9.80
C GLY A 60 -8.72 -8.69 8.34
N ARG A 61 -9.67 -8.41 7.46
CA ARG A 61 -9.40 -8.29 6.02
C ARG A 61 -8.51 -7.09 5.71
N ILE A 62 -8.76 -5.96 6.37
CA ILE A 62 -7.90 -4.78 6.27
C ILE A 62 -6.73 -4.98 7.23
N PHE A 63 -5.51 -4.86 6.72
CA PHE A 63 -4.29 -5.03 7.52
C PHE A 63 -3.42 -3.78 7.57
N SER A 64 -3.72 -2.77 6.74
CA SER A 64 -3.00 -1.49 6.75
C SER A 64 -3.88 -0.35 6.26
N ILE A 65 -3.73 0.80 6.88
CA ILE A 65 -4.31 2.09 6.48
C ILE A 65 -3.15 3.05 6.29
N ILE A 66 -3.07 3.71 5.14
CA ILE A 66 -1.98 4.62 4.77
C ILE A 66 -2.59 5.97 4.49
N ASN A 67 -2.28 6.96 5.32
CA ASN A 67 -2.76 8.33 5.15
C ASN A 67 -1.64 9.20 4.61
N PHE A 68 -1.94 10.07 3.67
CA PHE A 68 -1.01 11.05 3.10
C PHE A 68 -1.74 12.34 2.74
N SER A 69 -0.99 13.40 2.51
CA SER A 69 -1.53 14.70 2.10
C SER A 69 -0.92 15.11 0.78
N ILE A 70 -1.72 15.81 -0.04
CA ILE A 70 -1.31 16.39 -1.31
C ILE A 70 -1.57 17.89 -1.25
N GLN A 71 -0.54 18.67 -1.58
CA GLN A 71 -0.64 20.11 -1.85
C GLN A 71 -0.66 20.37 -3.36
N GLU A 72 -0.96 21.61 -3.74
CA GLU A 72 -0.83 22.04 -5.13
C GLU A 72 0.61 21.83 -5.63
N GLY A 73 0.76 21.17 -6.78
CA GLY A 73 2.06 20.82 -7.36
C GLY A 73 2.72 19.55 -6.81
N ASP A 74 2.15 18.89 -5.78
CA ASP A 74 2.68 17.59 -5.31
C ASP A 74 2.29 16.44 -6.26
N ALA A 75 1.09 16.48 -6.84
CA ALA A 75 0.65 15.47 -7.79
C ALA A 75 1.29 15.67 -9.17
N TYR A 76 1.40 14.59 -9.95
CA TYR A 76 1.80 14.68 -11.35
C TYR A 76 0.85 15.60 -12.13
N ARG A 77 1.32 16.17 -13.24
CA ARG A 77 0.53 17.04 -14.14
C ARG A 77 -0.83 16.49 -14.59
N ASN A 78 -1.04 15.19 -14.51
CA ASN A 78 -2.30 14.53 -14.85
C ASN A 78 -3.18 14.21 -13.63
N ASP A 79 -2.91 14.84 -12.48
CA ASP A 79 -3.65 14.70 -11.23
C ASP A 79 -3.57 13.32 -10.57
N TYR A 80 -2.42 12.65 -10.70
CA TYR A 80 -2.18 11.37 -10.04
C TYR A 80 -0.97 11.44 -9.11
N VAL A 81 -0.93 10.50 -8.17
CA VAL A 81 0.31 10.05 -7.53
C VAL A 81 0.53 8.58 -7.81
N ASP A 82 1.80 8.19 -7.91
CA ASP A 82 2.21 6.80 -8.04
C ASP A 82 2.23 6.17 -6.64
N PHE A 83 1.42 5.15 -6.42
CA PHE A 83 1.51 4.26 -5.26
C PHE A 83 2.14 2.95 -5.69
N ARG A 84 3.28 2.60 -5.08
CA ARG A 84 3.98 1.36 -5.38
C ARG A 84 3.94 0.45 -4.17
N VAL A 85 3.65 -0.83 -4.42
CA VAL A 85 3.67 -1.88 -3.42
C VAL A 85 4.42 -3.09 -3.98
N SER A 86 5.41 -3.59 -3.25
CA SER A 86 6.16 -4.77 -3.63
C SER A 86 6.47 -5.65 -2.43
N VAL A 87 6.67 -6.95 -2.64
CA VAL A 87 7.07 -7.85 -1.56
C VAL A 87 8.57 -7.74 -1.32
N ILE A 88 8.96 -7.73 -0.05
CA ILE A 88 10.35 -7.86 0.36
C ILE A 88 10.69 -9.35 0.35
N ALA A 89 11.33 -9.81 -0.72
CA ALA A 89 11.61 -11.24 -0.97
C ALA A 89 12.27 -11.95 0.22
N ASP A 90 13.20 -11.31 0.92
CA ASP A 90 13.87 -11.92 2.08
C ASP A 90 12.94 -12.09 3.28
N LYS A 91 11.94 -11.22 3.42
CA LYS A 91 10.88 -11.42 4.41
C LYS A 91 9.93 -12.54 3.99
N MET A 92 9.67 -12.70 2.70
CA MET A 92 8.87 -13.80 2.19
C MET A 92 9.51 -15.16 2.51
N LYS A 93 10.83 -15.28 2.35
CA LYS A 93 11.60 -16.50 2.70
C LYS A 93 11.62 -16.82 4.20
N SER A 94 11.52 -15.81 5.07
CA SER A 94 11.53 -16.00 6.53
C SER A 94 10.14 -16.27 7.12
N LEU A 95 9.08 -16.22 6.32
CA LEU A 95 7.75 -16.59 6.75
C LEU A 95 7.60 -18.10 6.89
N ARG A 96 6.78 -18.52 7.86
CA ARG A 96 6.39 -19.93 8.00
C ARG A 96 5.48 -20.34 6.83
N SER A 97 5.51 -21.60 6.43
CA SER A 97 4.72 -22.16 5.32
C SER A 97 3.24 -21.70 5.31
N LYS A 98 2.57 -21.69 6.47
CA LYS A 98 1.18 -21.22 6.60
C LYS A 98 0.99 -19.76 6.18
N GLN A 99 1.94 -18.87 6.45
CA GLN A 99 1.88 -17.46 6.03
C GLN A 99 2.17 -17.29 4.54
N ILE A 100 3.05 -18.13 3.99
CA ILE A 100 3.33 -18.23 2.55
C ILE A 100 2.07 -18.68 1.79
N THR A 101 1.40 -19.72 2.29
CA THR A 101 0.12 -20.20 1.72
C THR A 101 -0.96 -19.13 1.77
N HIS A 102 -1.07 -18.36 2.85
CA HIS A 102 -1.98 -17.22 2.88
C HIS A 102 -1.58 -16.15 1.86
N PHE A 103 -0.30 -15.82 1.69
CA PHE A 103 0.11 -14.83 0.69
C PHE A 103 -0.26 -15.27 -0.74
N HIS A 104 0.05 -16.50 -1.13
CA HIS A 104 -0.24 -16.99 -2.49
C HIS A 104 -1.71 -17.31 -2.74
N GLY A 105 -2.50 -17.59 -1.70
CA GLY A 105 -3.92 -17.94 -1.81
C GLY A 105 -4.88 -16.75 -1.72
N ASN A 106 -4.38 -15.53 -1.53
CA ASN A 106 -5.21 -14.35 -1.30
C ASN A 106 -5.07 -13.30 -2.40
N PHE A 107 -6.16 -12.58 -2.64
CA PHE A 107 -6.14 -11.35 -3.43
C PHE A 107 -5.69 -10.20 -2.53
N LEU A 108 -4.75 -9.40 -3.03
CA LEU A 108 -4.43 -8.12 -2.42
C LEU A 108 -5.51 -7.11 -2.85
N GLU A 109 -6.22 -6.57 -1.87
CA GLU A 109 -7.27 -5.57 -2.08
C GLU A 109 -6.69 -4.18 -1.79
N LEU A 110 -7.03 -3.22 -2.65
CA LEU A 110 -6.70 -1.81 -2.47
C LEU A 110 -7.97 -0.97 -2.49
N GLY A 111 -8.21 -0.23 -1.41
CA GLY A 111 -9.16 0.86 -1.35
C GLY A 111 -8.43 2.20 -1.42
N PHE A 112 -9.02 3.19 -2.08
CA PHE A 112 -8.48 4.54 -2.12
C PHE A 112 -9.62 5.56 -2.00
N ARG A 113 -9.42 6.59 -1.17
CA ARG A 113 -10.36 7.70 -1.04
C ARG A 113 -9.65 8.98 -0.60
N LYS A 114 -10.25 10.12 -0.91
CA LYS A 114 -9.99 11.37 -0.21
C LYS A 114 -10.55 11.28 1.22
N ILE A 115 -9.84 11.81 2.20
CA ILE A 115 -10.30 12.00 3.57
C ILE A 115 -10.12 13.48 3.90
N ASP A 116 -11.04 14.08 4.64
CA ASP A 116 -11.20 15.55 4.77
C ASP A 116 -9.89 16.38 4.90
#